data_AF-A0A938N129-F1
#
_entry.id   AF-A0A938N129-F1
#
_cell.length_a   1.000
_cell.length_b   1.000
_cell.length_c   1.000
_cell.angle_alpha   90.00
_cell.angle_beta   90.00
_cell.angle_gamma   90.00
#
_symmetry.space_group_name_H-M   'P 1'
#
loop_
_entity.id
_entity.type
_entity.pdbx_description
1 polymer ?
#
loop_
_entity_poly.entity_id
_entity_poly.type
_entity_poly.pdbx_seq_one_letter_code
_entity_poly.pdbx_strand_id
1 'polypeptide(L)'
;MTRRHSISRRQFVAGTMAAATAAGAVSSAPAAADEPVAAHVAPGDAPGGDGETAPGEATFNGMPCGFLGKAKISRLMLGGNLIGGYMHSRDLRYVNQLFRAYATEEKILATLRIAEENGINTVFETGADFVNKYNDRFQGRMQVIP
;
A
#
# COMPACT_ATOMS: atom_id res chain seq x y z
N MET A 1 -4.99 -2.05 -40.18
CA MET A 1 -5.52 -1.02 -39.26
C MET A 1 -5.91 -1.70 -37.95
N THR A 2 -5.04 -1.64 -36.94
CA THR A 2 -5.22 -2.37 -35.67
C THR A 2 -6.03 -1.51 -34.70
N ARG A 3 -7.26 -1.92 -34.36
CA ARG A 3 -8.09 -1.24 -33.35
C ARG A 3 -7.41 -1.35 -31.99
N ARG A 4 -7.07 -0.22 -31.38
CA ARG A 4 -6.71 -0.17 -29.96
C ARG A 4 -8.01 -0.29 -29.16
N HIS A 5 -8.16 -1.37 -28.40
CA HIS A 5 -9.22 -1.48 -27.40
C HIS A 5 -8.89 -0.53 -26.23
N SER A 6 -9.61 0.59 -26.15
CA SER A 6 -9.55 1.45 -24.97
C SER A 6 -10.57 0.98 -23.94
N ILE A 7 -10.11 0.33 -22.88
CA ILE A 7 -10.96 0.01 -21.73
C ILE A 7 -11.08 1.27 -20.87
N SER A 8 -12.30 1.78 -20.73
CA SER A 8 -12.55 2.92 -19.85
C SER A 8 -12.60 2.47 -18.37
N ARG A 9 -12.21 3.35 -17.45
CA ARG A 9 -12.31 3.11 -15.99
C ARG A 9 -13.71 2.64 -15.57
N ARG A 10 -14.74 3.16 -16.21
CA ARG A 10 -16.15 2.82 -15.95
C ARG A 10 -16.49 1.39 -16.35
N GLN A 11 -15.92 0.90 -17.46
CA GLN A 11 -16.08 -0.50 -17.89
C GLN A 11 -15.35 -1.47 -16.95
N PHE A 12 -14.18 -1.07 -16.43
CA PHE A 12 -13.44 -1.87 -15.46
C PHE A 12 -14.22 -2.04 -14.15
N VAL A 13 -14.72 -0.93 -13.58
CA VAL A 13 -15.50 -0.95 -12.33
C VAL A 13 -16.84 -1.68 -12.50
N ALA A 14 -17.53 -1.47 -13.62
CA ALA A 14 -18.77 -2.19 -13.91
C ALA A 14 -18.54 -3.70 -14.04
N GLY A 15 -17.43 -4.10 -14.69
CA GLY A 15 -17.06 -5.51 -14.82
C GLY A 15 -16.75 -6.19 -13.48
N THR A 16 -16.13 -5.47 -12.54
CA THR A 16 -15.82 -6.02 -11.20
C THR A 16 -17.07 -6.14 -10.32
N MET A 17 -18.04 -5.23 -10.44
CA MET A 17 -19.31 -5.34 -9.69
C MET A 17 -20.22 -6.47 -10.17
N ALA A 18 -20.25 -6.75 -11.47
CA ALA A 18 -21.07 -7.84 -12.01
C ALA A 18 -20.58 -9.23 -11.56
N ALA A 19 -19.29 -9.39 -11.28
CA ALA A 19 -18.73 -10.63 -10.76
C ALA A 19 -19.13 -10.90 -9.30
N ALA A 20 -19.38 -9.85 -8.49
CA ALA A 20 -19.78 -9.99 -7.09
C ALA A 20 -21.25 -10.44 -6.92
N THR A 21 -22.13 -10.14 -7.88
CA THR A 21 -23.55 -10.52 -7.82
C THR A 21 -23.84 -11.96 -8.21
N ALA A 22 -22.90 -12.67 -8.85
CA ALA A 22 -23.08 -14.08 -9.23
C ALA A 22 -22.80 -15.06 -8.08
N ALA A 23 -22.07 -14.65 -7.04
CA ALA A 23 -21.76 -15.48 -5.87
C ALA A 23 -22.72 -15.28 -4.68
N GLY A 24 -23.66 -14.32 -4.77
CA GLY A 24 -24.47 -13.86 -3.64
C GLY A 24 -25.96 -14.22 -3.72
N ALA A 25 -26.32 -15.34 -4.33
CA ALA A 25 -27.71 -15.78 -4.45
C ALA A 25 -28.00 -17.05 -3.64
N VAL A 26 -27.90 -16.99 -2.31
CA VAL A 26 -28.66 -17.90 -1.46
C VAL A 26 -29.08 -17.24 -0.13
N SER A 27 -30.39 -17.23 0.08
CA SER A 27 -31.11 -17.26 1.37
C SER A 27 -31.55 -15.94 2.03
N SER A 28 -32.88 -15.89 2.13
CA SER A 28 -33.82 -14.95 2.73
C SER A 28 -33.70 -14.67 4.25
N ALA A 29 -34.16 -13.47 4.65
CA ALA A 29 -34.34 -12.89 5.99
C ALA A 29 -35.41 -13.61 6.88
N PRO A 30 -35.72 -13.21 8.16
CA PRO A 30 -35.34 -12.00 8.91
C PRO A 30 -35.04 -12.13 10.45
N ALA A 31 -34.69 -10.97 11.06
CA ALA A 31 -34.97 -10.49 12.43
C ALA A 31 -33.98 -10.69 13.62
N ALA A 32 -33.60 -9.53 14.18
CA ALA A 32 -33.38 -9.17 15.60
C ALA A 32 -32.07 -9.53 16.36
N ALA A 33 -31.47 -8.44 16.90
CA ALA A 33 -30.78 -8.25 18.19
C ALA A 33 -29.30 -8.66 18.39
N ASP A 34 -28.51 -7.62 18.72
CA ASP A 34 -27.35 -7.46 19.64
C ASP A 34 -26.15 -8.45 19.67
N GLU A 35 -24.98 -7.85 19.35
CA GLU A 35 -23.67 -7.95 20.02
C GLU A 35 -22.79 -9.24 19.85
N PRO A 36 -21.46 -9.13 20.00
CA PRO A 36 -20.51 -9.30 18.90
C PRO A 36 -19.79 -10.66 18.95
N VAL A 37 -19.69 -11.32 17.80
CA VAL A 37 -18.99 -12.61 17.69
C VAL A 37 -17.61 -12.40 17.08
N ALA A 38 -16.60 -12.70 17.90
CA ALA A 38 -15.20 -12.81 17.54
C ALA A 38 -15.02 -13.63 16.24
N ALA A 39 -14.39 -13.02 15.24
CA ALA A 39 -14.02 -13.71 14.02
C ALA A 39 -12.78 -14.59 14.27
N HIS A 40 -13.01 -15.80 14.76
CA HIS A 40 -12.10 -16.91 14.50
C HIS A 40 -12.22 -17.25 13.01
N VAL A 41 -11.28 -16.75 12.20
CA VAL A 41 -11.14 -17.21 10.82
C VAL A 41 -10.31 -18.50 10.85
N ALA A 42 -11.00 -19.63 10.73
CA ALA A 42 -10.39 -20.91 10.36
C ALA A 42 -9.88 -20.84 8.90
N PRO A 43 -8.82 -21.57 8.55
CA PRO A 43 -8.26 -21.55 7.21
C PRO A 43 -9.22 -22.26 6.25
N GLY A 44 -9.93 -21.49 5.43
CA GLY A 44 -10.70 -22.01 4.32
C GLY A 44 -9.79 -22.14 3.11
N ASP A 45 -9.50 -23.38 2.72
CA ASP A 45 -8.96 -23.73 1.40
C ASP A 45 -9.84 -23.08 0.31
N ALA A 46 -9.28 -22.06 -0.35
CA ALA A 46 -9.92 -21.48 -1.53
C ALA A 46 -9.71 -22.44 -2.71
N PRO A 47 -10.73 -22.70 -3.54
CA PRO A 47 -10.61 -23.57 -4.70
C PRO A 47 -9.62 -22.97 -5.69
N GLY A 48 -8.71 -23.81 -6.18
CA GLY A 48 -7.76 -23.46 -7.23
C GLY A 48 -8.48 -22.85 -8.43
N GLY A 49 -8.30 -21.54 -8.58
CA GLY A 49 -8.45 -20.89 -9.86
C GLY A 49 -7.11 -21.04 -10.57
N ASP A 50 -7.15 -21.62 -11.77
CA ASP A 50 -6.06 -21.56 -12.75
C ASP A 50 -5.83 -20.09 -13.13
N GLY A 51 -5.18 -19.36 -12.24
CA GLY A 51 -4.69 -18.02 -12.45
C GLY A 51 -3.43 -18.13 -13.27
N GLU A 52 -3.60 -18.03 -14.58
CA GLU A 52 -2.56 -17.77 -15.56
C GLU A 52 -1.51 -16.84 -14.95
N THR A 53 -0.34 -17.38 -14.65
CA THR A 53 0.77 -16.65 -14.04
C THR A 53 1.18 -15.56 -15.01
N ALA A 54 0.71 -14.34 -14.76
CA ALA A 54 1.16 -13.16 -15.47
C ALA A 54 2.70 -13.11 -15.39
N PRO A 55 3.39 -12.70 -16.47
CA PRO A 55 4.83 -12.86 -16.60
C PRO A 55 5.57 -12.15 -15.45
N GLY A 56 6.07 -12.97 -14.50
CA GLY A 56 6.86 -12.60 -13.34
C GLY A 56 6.34 -11.39 -12.57
N GLU A 57 5.45 -11.59 -11.60
CA GLU A 57 5.11 -10.53 -10.64
C GLU A 57 6.39 -10.02 -10.00
N ALA A 58 6.78 -8.80 -10.38
CA ALA A 58 7.99 -8.20 -9.87
C ALA A 58 7.76 -7.98 -8.37
N THR A 59 8.42 -8.72 -7.49
CA THR A 59 8.29 -8.55 -6.04
C THR A 59 9.53 -7.90 -5.44
N PHE A 60 9.37 -7.22 -4.31
CA PHE A 60 10.48 -6.74 -3.48
C PHE A 60 10.24 -7.27 -2.06
N ASN A 61 11.13 -8.15 -1.59
CA ASN A 61 10.97 -8.90 -0.32
C ASN A 61 9.55 -9.51 -0.16
N GLY A 62 9.01 -10.12 -1.22
CA GLY A 62 7.67 -10.74 -1.21
C GLY A 62 6.49 -9.79 -1.43
N MET A 63 6.68 -8.46 -1.34
CA MET A 63 5.64 -7.48 -1.67
C MET A 63 5.48 -7.35 -3.19
N PRO A 64 4.27 -7.49 -3.76
CA PRO A 64 4.02 -7.21 -5.17
C PRO A 64 4.45 -5.79 -5.53
N CYS A 65 5.09 -5.63 -6.68
CA CYS A 65 5.51 -4.34 -7.22
C CYS A 65 4.89 -4.09 -8.60
N GLY A 66 4.77 -2.82 -8.96
CA GLY A 66 4.56 -2.36 -10.32
C GLY A 66 5.78 -1.58 -10.83
N PHE A 67 5.70 -1.11 -12.07
CA PHE A 67 6.69 -0.20 -12.63
C PHE A 67 6.06 1.15 -12.93
N LEU A 68 6.73 2.23 -12.52
CA LEU A 68 6.47 3.59 -12.99
C LEU A 68 7.68 4.05 -13.81
N GLY A 69 7.55 4.05 -15.13
CA GLY A 69 8.69 4.21 -16.02
C GLY A 69 9.72 3.11 -15.79
N LYS A 70 10.91 3.48 -15.30
CA LYS A 70 12.00 2.54 -14.98
C LYS A 70 12.05 2.14 -13.50
N ALA A 71 11.28 2.80 -12.64
CA ALA A 71 11.29 2.54 -11.20
C ALA A 71 10.38 1.35 -10.88
N LYS A 72 10.93 0.33 -10.22
CA LYS A 72 10.15 -0.79 -9.65
C LYS A 72 9.66 -0.39 -8.25
N ILE A 73 8.36 -0.34 -8.04
CA ILE A 73 7.75 0.24 -6.83
C ILE A 73 6.79 -0.75 -6.20
N SER A 74 6.93 -0.97 -4.90
CA SER A 74 5.99 -1.75 -4.10
C SER A 74 4.56 -1.20 -4.21
N ARG A 75 3.55 -2.08 -4.14
CA ARG A 75 2.13 -1.67 -4.19
C ARG A 75 1.71 -0.75 -3.05
N LEU A 76 2.49 -0.72 -1.96
CA LEU A 76 2.37 0.21 -0.84
C LEU A 76 3.61 1.12 -0.81
N MET A 77 3.43 2.41 -0.50
CA MET A 77 4.50 3.40 -0.36
C MET A 77 4.32 4.18 0.94
N LEU A 78 5.41 4.72 1.48
CA LEU A 78 5.37 5.63 2.63
C LEU A 78 5.14 7.08 2.16
N GLY A 79 4.25 7.80 2.83
CA GLY A 79 4.06 9.23 2.59
C GLY A 79 5.20 10.06 3.17
N GLY A 80 5.74 10.99 2.39
CA GLY A 80 6.91 11.79 2.75
C GLY A 80 6.67 12.81 3.86
N ASN A 81 5.46 13.32 4.07
CA ASN A 81 5.18 14.36 5.06
C ASN A 81 5.68 14.01 6.47
N LEU A 82 5.44 12.76 6.90
CA LEU A 82 5.85 12.27 8.22
C LEU A 82 7.36 12.04 8.30
N ILE A 83 8.00 11.74 7.17
CA ILE A 83 9.44 11.50 7.08
C ILE A 83 10.19 12.83 7.01
N GLY A 84 9.71 13.79 6.20
CA GLY A 84 10.30 15.12 6.04
C GLY A 84 10.00 16.09 7.19
N GLY A 85 9.06 15.76 8.07
CA GLY A 85 8.70 16.61 9.21
C GLY A 85 7.96 17.89 8.82
N TYR A 86 7.16 17.82 7.74
CA TYR A 86 6.31 18.89 7.24
C TYR A 86 4.84 18.51 7.43
N MET A 87 4.25 18.98 8.53
CA MET A 87 2.84 18.75 8.84
C MET A 87 2.00 19.96 8.44
N HIS A 88 0.99 19.73 7.60
CA HIS A 88 -0.03 20.74 7.35
C HIS A 88 -0.83 20.97 8.64
N SER A 89 -0.69 22.17 9.20
CA SER A 89 -1.21 22.47 10.54
C SER A 89 -2.11 23.70 10.59
N ARG A 90 -2.55 24.23 9.43
CA ARG A 90 -3.33 25.48 9.32
C ARG A 90 -2.74 26.57 10.23
N ASP A 91 -3.41 26.88 11.34
CA ASP A 91 -3.03 27.93 12.28
C ASP A 91 -2.31 27.39 13.55
N LEU A 92 -2.12 26.08 13.66
CA LEU A 92 -1.53 25.42 14.83
C LEU A 92 0.00 25.37 14.74
N ARG A 93 0.65 26.49 15.08
CA ARG A 93 2.12 26.67 14.98
C ARG A 93 2.95 25.63 15.75
N TYR A 94 2.40 25.02 16.80
CA TYR A 94 3.12 24.05 17.64
C TYR A 94 3.19 22.64 17.03
N VAL A 95 2.37 22.31 16.03
CA VAL A 95 2.24 20.93 15.52
C VAL A 95 3.53 20.43 14.89
N ASN A 96 4.25 21.26 14.13
CA ASN A 96 5.53 20.86 13.54
C ASN A 96 6.60 20.60 14.62
N GLN A 97 6.61 21.39 15.70
CA GLN A 97 7.55 21.18 16.81
C GLN A 97 7.23 19.89 17.56
N LEU A 98 5.94 19.67 17.89
CA LEU A 98 5.48 18.46 18.55
C LEU A 98 5.76 17.22 17.70
N PHE A 99 5.51 17.30 16.39
CA PHE A 99 5.75 16.20 15.48
C PHE A 99 7.24 15.84 15.42
N ARG A 100 8.14 16.81 15.28
CA ARG A 100 9.60 16.58 15.28
C ARG A 100 10.11 16.03 16.62
N ALA A 101 9.49 16.41 17.73
CA ALA A 101 9.80 15.82 19.04
C ALA A 101 9.34 14.34 19.13
N TYR A 102 8.27 13.97 18.43
CA TYR A 102 7.75 12.61 18.42
C TYR A 102 8.47 11.71 17.40
N ALA A 103 8.58 12.14 16.15
CA ALA A 103 9.20 11.46 15.03
C ALA A 103 10.69 11.84 14.94
N THR A 104 11.45 11.36 15.91
CA THR A 104 12.90 11.55 15.93
C THR A 104 13.56 10.85 14.75
N GLU A 105 14.78 11.25 14.40
CA GLU A 105 15.53 10.61 13.31
C GLU A 105 15.62 9.10 13.49
N GLU A 106 15.91 8.63 14.71
CA GLU A 106 16.05 7.21 15.01
C GLU A 106 14.75 6.45 14.73
N LYS A 107 13.59 7.04 15.07
CA LYS A 107 12.27 6.44 14.81
C LYS A 107 11.92 6.44 13.33
N ILE A 108 12.29 7.49 12.60
CA ILE A 108 12.12 7.56 11.15
C ILE A 108 12.95 6.45 10.49
N LEU A 109 14.22 6.31 10.85
CA LEU A 109 15.11 5.27 10.32
C LEU A 109 14.63 3.86 10.71
N ALA A 110 14.14 3.66 11.94
CA ALA A 110 13.55 2.40 12.36
C ALA A 110 12.28 2.05 11.55
N THR A 111 11.46 3.06 11.22
CA THR A 111 10.27 2.88 10.39
C THR A 111 10.65 2.49 8.96
N LEU A 112 11.67 3.15 8.38
CA LEU A 112 12.19 2.80 7.05
C LEU A 112 12.71 1.36 7.02
N ARG A 113 13.42 0.94 8.08
CA ARG A 113 13.90 -0.44 8.24
C ARG A 113 12.77 -1.44 8.23
N ILE A 114 11.77 -1.25 9.10
CA ILE A 114 10.61 -2.15 9.19
C ILE A 114 9.86 -2.19 7.86
N ALA A 115 9.71 -1.03 7.20
CA ALA A 115 9.04 -0.94 5.91
C ALA A 115 9.80 -1.76 4.84
N GLU A 116 11.12 -1.62 4.76
CA GLU A 116 11.95 -2.37 3.80
C GLU A 116 11.92 -3.88 4.09
N GLU A 117 12.03 -4.29 5.35
CA GLU A 117 11.92 -5.70 5.78
C GLU A 117 10.58 -6.33 5.34
N ASN A 118 9.50 -5.53 5.29
CA ASN A 118 8.17 -5.94 4.82
C ASN A 118 7.93 -5.70 3.32
N GLY A 119 8.96 -5.34 2.57
CA GLY A 119 8.90 -5.20 1.12
C GLY A 119 8.35 -3.88 0.58
N ILE A 120 8.16 -2.88 1.45
CA ILE A 120 7.92 -1.51 1.00
C ILE A 120 9.26 -0.91 0.59
N ASN A 121 9.38 -0.40 -0.63
CA ASN A 121 10.65 0.11 -1.14
C ASN A 121 10.66 1.60 -1.47
N THR A 122 9.53 2.30 -1.33
CA THR A 122 9.38 3.67 -1.86
C THR A 122 8.78 4.64 -0.86
N VAL A 123 9.36 5.84 -0.80
CA VAL A 123 8.82 7.04 -0.15
C VAL A 123 8.34 8.04 -1.21
N PHE A 124 7.18 8.65 -0.99
CA PHE A 124 6.56 9.59 -1.93
C PHE A 124 6.72 11.05 -1.49
N GLU A 125 7.06 11.91 -2.45
CA GLU A 125 7.11 13.37 -2.44
C GLU A 125 8.25 14.00 -1.62
N THR A 126 8.37 13.69 -0.32
CA THR A 126 9.38 14.27 0.59
C THR A 126 10.15 13.23 1.40
N GLY A 127 11.23 13.66 2.07
CA GLY A 127 12.00 12.79 2.98
C GLY A 127 13.25 12.16 2.37
N ALA A 128 13.73 12.65 1.22
CA ALA A 128 14.92 12.12 0.55
C ALA A 128 16.17 12.08 1.44
N ASP A 129 16.39 13.09 2.29
CA ASP A 129 17.53 13.13 3.20
C ASP A 129 17.53 11.95 4.19
N PHE A 130 16.36 11.56 4.71
CA PHE A 130 16.25 10.43 5.62
C PHE A 130 16.40 9.09 4.91
N VAL A 131 15.90 8.99 3.67
CA VAL A 131 16.11 7.79 2.83
C VAL A 131 17.60 7.61 2.52
N ASN A 132 18.30 8.67 2.13
CA ASN A 132 19.74 8.63 1.87
C ASN A 132 20.51 8.22 3.14
N LYS A 133 20.23 8.86 4.28
CA LYS A 133 20.83 8.48 5.57
C LYS A 133 20.57 7.01 5.93
N TYR A 134 19.35 6.52 5.71
CA TYR A 134 18.99 5.14 5.96
C TYR A 134 19.79 4.19 5.08
N ASN A 135 19.82 4.45 3.77
CA ASN A 135 20.57 3.62 2.82
C ASN A 135 22.07 3.61 3.13
N ASP A 136 22.65 4.76 3.48
CA ASP A 136 24.08 4.86 3.84
C ASP A 136 24.41 4.10 5.13
N ARG A 137 23.57 4.23 6.17
CA ARG A 137 23.82 3.62 7.49
C ARG A 137 23.53 2.13 7.55
N PHE A 138 22.50 1.68 6.84
CA PHE A 138 21.99 0.31 6.94
C PHE A 138 22.14 -0.50 5.64
N GLN A 139 22.79 0.08 4.61
CA GLN A 139 22.90 -0.52 3.27
C GLN A 139 21.53 -0.86 2.67
N GLY A 140 20.53 -0.02 2.99
CA GLY A 140 19.16 -0.16 2.53
C GLY A 140 19.00 0.14 1.04
N ARG A 141 17.85 -0.26 0.48
CA ARG A 141 17.50 -0.07 -0.94
C ARG A 141 16.20 0.74 -1.11
N MET A 142 15.90 1.62 -0.16
CA MET A 142 14.74 2.49 -0.23
C MET A 142 14.94 3.55 -1.32
N GLN A 143 13.87 3.89 -2.03
CA GLN A 143 13.88 4.91 -3.09
C GLN A 143 12.86 6.01 -2.80
N VAL A 144 13.01 7.16 -3.48
CA VAL A 144 12.12 8.31 -3.35
C VAL A 144 11.55 8.66 -4.72
N ILE A 145 10.26 8.96 -4.78
CA ILE A 145 9.61 9.53 -5.96
C ILE A 145 9.14 10.93 -5.60
N PRO A 146 9.64 11.99 -6.27
CA PRO A 146 9.22 13.37 -6.02
C PRO A 146 7.79 13.64 -6.49
#